data_AF-A0A8U0R6J7-F1
#
_entry.id   AF-A0A8U0R6J7-F1
#
_cell.length_a   1.000
_cell.length_b   1.000
_cell.length_c   1.000
_cell.angle_alpha   90.00
_cell.angle_beta   90.00
_cell.angle_gamma   90.00
#
_symmetry.space_group_name_H-M   'P 1'
#
loop_
_entity.id
_entity.type
_entity.pdbx_description
1 polymer ?
#
loop_
_entity_poly.entity_id
_entity_poly.type
_entity_poly.pdbx_seq_one_letter_code
_entity_poly.pdbx_strand_id
1 'polypeptide(L)'
;METLNEIDHLQSSGFGKPLPRHGLHLLHWFSHEYVTFNNDSEMVTVRNPKKKAFGFHRFFDNIEEHDGQCNQLLPDQDLPYYEVGNLNAARSENLPDSVIQNHTENNDDSNIDRIIISLQSDRVLDRIYVTQHDHHRGAFDPQRTYRISKGLISIIRNLDLDEFLEQTGYFLPCPASIDTLNEMRHLQSSGFGTPRPRHGLHLLHWFAHEYVKFNKKDEMVTVRSPKKKAFGFHRFFDYIEEHDGQRNQLLPDQGLPYYEVGNLNAPGSENLPHYVSENHTGHNNDSNIDRIIISIQSDLVLDRIYVTQHDHHRDAFDPQRTYRISKGLISIIRNLDLDELLEETG
;
A
#
# COMPACT_ATOMS: atom_id res chain seq x y z
N MET A 1 -3.43 -15.90 8.92
CA MET A 1 -2.24 -15.04 8.84
C MET A 1 -1.82 -14.87 7.39
N GLU A 2 -1.72 -13.63 6.92
CA GLU A 2 -1.32 -13.29 5.56
C GLU A 2 0.21 -13.32 5.39
N THR A 3 0.70 -13.56 4.17
CA THR A 3 2.14 -13.49 3.84
C THR A 3 2.42 -12.29 2.95
N LEU A 4 3.33 -11.41 3.37
CA LEU A 4 3.78 -10.25 2.60
C LEU A 4 4.92 -10.67 1.67
N ASN A 5 4.74 -10.39 0.37
CA ASN A 5 5.67 -10.80 -0.68
C ASN A 5 6.38 -9.60 -1.35
N GLU A 6 5.80 -8.41 -1.26
CA GLU A 6 6.24 -7.21 -1.98
C GLU A 6 6.23 -5.98 -1.06
N ILE A 7 6.91 -4.90 -1.47
CA ILE A 7 6.97 -3.65 -0.71
C ILE A 7 5.59 -3.01 -0.56
N ASP A 8 4.76 -3.04 -1.61
CA ASP A 8 3.37 -2.55 -1.56
C ASP A 8 2.55 -3.28 -0.48
N HIS A 9 2.80 -4.57 -0.22
CA HIS A 9 2.12 -5.29 0.87
C HIS A 9 2.53 -4.76 2.25
N LEU A 10 3.81 -4.41 2.44
CA LEU A 10 4.27 -3.74 3.67
C LEU A 10 3.62 -2.36 3.81
N GLN A 11 3.55 -1.60 2.72
CA GLN A 11 2.89 -0.30 2.70
C GLN A 11 1.42 -0.41 3.14
N SER A 12 0.66 -1.35 2.57
CA SER A 12 -0.77 -1.56 2.90
C SER A 12 -1.00 -2.17 4.28
N SER A 13 -0.07 -2.97 4.80
CA SER A 13 -0.20 -3.59 6.13
C SER A 13 -0.24 -2.58 7.28
N GLY A 14 0.39 -1.40 7.08
CA GLY A 14 0.58 -0.39 8.12
C GLY A 14 1.68 -0.75 9.15
N PHE A 15 2.39 -1.86 8.98
CA PHE A 15 3.49 -2.25 9.87
C PHE A 15 4.56 -1.16 9.96
N GLY A 16 5.02 -0.84 11.18
CA GLY A 16 6.02 0.18 11.42
C GLY A 16 5.59 1.60 11.04
N LYS A 17 4.29 1.86 10.88
CA LYS A 17 3.72 3.18 10.53
C LYS A 17 2.52 3.53 11.41
N PRO A 18 2.23 4.83 11.60
CA PRO A 18 3.00 6.00 11.14
C PRO A 18 4.23 6.29 12.02
N LEU A 19 5.02 7.32 11.68
CA LEU A 19 5.97 7.95 12.61
C LEU A 19 5.25 8.19 13.97
N PRO A 20 5.86 7.88 15.13
CA PRO A 20 7.27 7.57 15.39
C PRO A 20 7.65 6.08 15.37
N ARG A 21 6.79 5.19 14.86
CA ARG A 21 7.03 3.74 14.90
C ARG A 21 8.35 3.33 14.24
N HIS A 22 9.07 2.41 14.87
CA HIS A 22 10.39 1.99 14.43
C HIS A 22 10.38 0.70 13.58
N GLY A 23 9.22 0.04 13.42
CA GLY A 23 9.14 -1.28 12.79
C GLY A 23 9.75 -1.39 11.39
N LEU A 24 9.61 -0.35 10.56
CA LEU A 24 10.21 -0.35 9.21
C LEU A 24 11.74 -0.22 9.27
N HIS A 25 12.27 0.66 10.12
CA HIS A 25 13.72 0.74 10.36
C HIS A 25 14.27 -0.60 10.88
N LEU A 26 13.55 -1.24 11.80
CA LEU A 26 13.91 -2.55 12.33
C LEU A 26 13.93 -3.64 11.24
N LEU A 27 12.93 -3.66 10.35
CA LEU A 27 12.86 -4.62 9.26
C LEU A 27 13.92 -4.41 8.19
N HIS A 28 14.26 -3.15 7.90
CA HIS A 28 15.38 -2.81 7.03
C HIS A 28 16.69 -3.33 7.60
N TRP A 29 17.03 -2.97 8.84
CA TRP A 29 18.22 -3.47 9.54
C TRP A 29 18.25 -5.01 9.55
N PHE A 30 17.14 -5.64 9.90
CA PHE A 30 17.05 -7.09 9.96
C PHE A 30 17.38 -7.73 8.60
N SER A 31 16.82 -7.21 7.51
CA SER A 31 17.01 -7.74 6.15
C SER A 31 18.39 -7.42 5.57
N HIS A 32 18.90 -6.21 5.83
CA HIS A 32 20.12 -5.66 5.26
C HIS A 32 21.38 -6.11 6.01
N GLU A 33 21.34 -6.16 7.35
CA GLU A 33 22.51 -6.45 8.18
C GLU A 33 22.43 -7.78 8.94
N TYR A 34 21.23 -8.18 9.38
CA TYR A 34 21.12 -9.35 10.27
C TYR A 34 20.89 -10.67 9.53
N VAL A 35 20.33 -10.65 8.33
CA VAL A 35 20.14 -11.84 7.49
C VAL A 35 21.19 -11.89 6.38
N THR A 36 21.57 -13.07 5.93
CA THR A 36 22.35 -13.30 4.70
C THR A 36 21.91 -14.61 4.07
N PHE A 37 22.40 -14.92 2.87
CA PHE A 37 22.15 -16.19 2.20
C PHE A 37 23.42 -17.05 2.21
N ASN A 38 23.30 -18.33 2.54
CA ASN A 38 24.41 -19.28 2.44
C ASN A 38 24.57 -19.80 0.98
N ASN A 39 25.54 -20.69 0.75
CA ASN A 39 25.79 -21.27 -0.58
C ASN A 39 24.61 -22.09 -1.12
N ASP A 40 23.77 -22.62 -0.24
CA ASP A 40 22.55 -23.37 -0.59
C ASP A 40 21.35 -22.43 -0.79
N SER A 41 21.59 -21.12 -0.83
CA SER A 41 20.58 -20.07 -0.92
C SER A 41 19.59 -20.05 0.24
N GLU A 42 19.90 -20.65 1.40
CA GLU A 42 19.07 -20.57 2.60
C GLU A 42 19.27 -19.24 3.31
N MET A 43 18.20 -18.71 3.92
CA MET A 43 18.32 -17.53 4.78
C MET A 43 18.98 -17.92 6.10
N VAL A 44 20.07 -17.25 6.45
CA VAL A 44 20.78 -17.46 7.71
C VAL A 44 20.99 -16.14 8.44
N THR A 45 20.86 -16.16 9.76
CA THR A 45 21.16 -14.98 10.58
C THR A 45 22.67 -14.78 10.68
N VAL A 46 23.15 -13.54 10.76
CA VAL A 46 24.58 -13.21 10.94
C VAL A 46 25.07 -13.57 12.34
N ARG A 47 24.20 -13.47 13.35
CA ARG A 47 24.47 -13.92 14.74
C ARG A 47 23.38 -14.87 15.21
N ASN A 48 23.72 -15.76 16.15
CA ASN A 48 22.75 -16.67 16.74
C ASN A 48 21.84 -15.90 17.74
N PRO A 49 20.50 -15.88 17.55
CA PRO A 49 19.55 -15.22 18.45
C PRO A 49 19.64 -15.69 19.91
N LYS A 50 20.07 -16.94 20.16
CA LYS A 50 20.30 -17.50 21.52
C LYS A 50 21.31 -16.70 22.34
N LYS A 51 22.19 -15.93 21.69
CA LYS A 51 23.17 -15.06 22.37
C LYS A 51 22.57 -13.76 22.89
N LYS A 52 21.28 -13.50 22.61
CA LYS A 52 20.53 -12.32 23.06
C LYS A 52 21.18 -10.99 22.66
N ALA A 53 21.86 -10.96 21.51
CA ALA A 53 22.37 -9.69 20.96
C ALA A 53 21.18 -8.86 20.46
N PHE A 54 21.29 -7.53 20.41
CA PHE A 54 20.27 -6.63 19.84
C PHE A 54 18.88 -6.72 20.50
N GLY A 55 18.80 -7.25 21.72
CA GLY A 55 17.51 -7.48 22.40
C GLY A 55 16.78 -8.77 22.02
N PHE A 56 17.40 -9.66 21.21
CA PHE A 56 16.81 -10.95 20.89
C PHE A 56 16.52 -11.76 22.15
N HIS A 57 15.33 -12.37 22.22
CA HIS A 57 14.97 -13.30 23.29
C HIS A 57 14.03 -14.38 22.76
N ARG A 58 13.88 -15.47 23.52
CA ARG A 58 13.00 -16.58 23.12
C ARG A 58 11.56 -16.08 23.19
N PHE A 59 10.83 -16.23 22.10
CA PHE A 59 9.40 -15.96 22.03
C PHE A 59 8.64 -17.22 22.43
N PHE A 60 7.66 -17.04 23.31
CA PHE A 60 6.71 -18.07 23.70
C PHE A 60 5.33 -17.54 23.35
N ASP A 61 4.63 -18.27 22.49
CA ASP A 61 3.25 -17.94 22.13
C ASP A 61 2.37 -18.38 23.30
N ASN A 62 1.86 -17.41 24.06
CA ASN A 62 0.96 -17.69 25.16
C ASN A 62 -0.41 -18.00 24.55
N ILE A 63 -0.78 -19.27 24.51
CA ILE A 63 -2.13 -19.68 24.06
C ILE A 63 -3.12 -19.20 25.11
N GLU A 64 -3.83 -18.11 24.79
CA GLU A 64 -4.95 -17.63 25.59
C GLU A 64 -6.25 -18.25 25.08
N GLU A 65 -6.95 -18.97 25.95
CA GLU A 65 -8.31 -19.46 25.69
C GLU A 65 -9.31 -18.38 26.09
N HIS A 66 -10.01 -17.83 25.09
CA HIS A 66 -11.17 -16.98 25.32
C HIS A 66 -12.38 -17.59 24.58
N ASP A 67 -13.45 -17.86 25.31
CA ASP A 67 -14.73 -18.36 24.78
C ASP A 67 -14.61 -19.65 23.93
N GLY A 68 -13.68 -20.54 24.31
CA GLY A 68 -13.44 -21.82 23.63
C GLY A 68 -12.65 -21.73 22.32
N GLN A 69 -12.11 -20.56 21.98
CA GLN A 69 -11.13 -20.40 20.89
C GLN A 69 -9.72 -20.20 21.45
N CYS A 70 -8.79 -21.05 21.02
CA CYS A 70 -7.36 -20.87 21.25
C CYS A 70 -6.85 -19.78 20.31
N ASN A 71 -6.52 -18.60 20.85
CA ASN A 71 -5.93 -17.53 20.07
C ASN A 71 -4.43 -17.72 19.99
N GLN A 72 -3.99 -18.66 19.16
CA GLN A 72 -2.57 -18.87 18.87
C GLN A 72 -2.09 -17.84 17.85
N LEU A 73 -1.03 -17.09 18.16
CA LEU A 73 -0.48 -16.08 17.28
C LEU A 73 0.23 -16.72 16.07
N LEU A 74 1.12 -17.67 16.32
CA LEU A 74 1.98 -18.32 15.33
C LEU A 74 1.68 -19.82 15.25
N PRO A 75 1.87 -20.47 14.09
CA PRO A 75 1.62 -21.91 13.98
C PRO A 75 2.43 -22.73 15.00
N ASP A 76 1.77 -23.71 15.62
CA ASP A 76 2.45 -24.68 16.48
C ASP A 76 3.45 -25.49 15.65
N GLN A 77 4.70 -25.51 16.09
CA GLN A 77 5.78 -26.27 15.46
C GLN A 77 6.91 -26.56 16.46
N ASP A 78 7.63 -27.65 16.23
CA ASP A 78 8.76 -28.09 17.06
C ASP A 78 9.98 -27.16 16.97
N LEU A 79 9.90 -26.06 16.20
CA LEU A 79 10.99 -25.11 15.99
C LEU A 79 10.89 -23.90 16.93
N PRO A 80 12.03 -23.44 17.48
CA PRO A 80 12.02 -22.30 18.36
C PRO A 80 11.81 -20.96 17.63
N TYR A 81 10.92 -20.14 18.19
CA TYR A 81 10.73 -18.73 17.87
C TYR A 81 11.58 -17.78 18.75
N TYR A 82 12.07 -16.71 18.16
CA TYR A 82 12.78 -15.61 18.84
C TYR A 82 12.23 -14.26 18.40
N GLU A 83 12.13 -13.32 19.32
CA GLU A 83 11.62 -11.96 19.09
C GLU A 83 12.75 -10.93 19.17
N VAL A 84 12.65 -9.87 18.36
CA VAL A 84 13.43 -8.63 18.46
C VAL A 84 12.54 -7.42 18.16
N GLY A 85 12.96 -6.24 18.62
CA GLY A 85 12.25 -4.97 18.38
C GLY A 85 11.71 -4.30 19.64
N ASN A 86 11.78 -4.96 20.81
CA ASN A 86 11.51 -4.25 22.05
C ASN A 86 12.71 -3.37 22.42
N LEU A 87 12.59 -2.06 22.23
CA LEU A 87 13.65 -1.10 22.55
C LEU A 87 13.92 -0.97 24.06
N ASN A 88 13.05 -1.50 24.92
CA ASN A 88 13.27 -1.60 26.36
C ASN A 88 13.92 -2.93 26.80
N ALA A 89 14.15 -3.86 25.87
CA ALA A 89 14.79 -5.13 26.18
C ALA A 89 16.28 -4.93 26.44
N ALA A 90 16.86 -5.73 27.34
CA ALA A 90 18.30 -5.70 27.57
C ALA A 90 19.08 -5.94 26.26
N ARG A 91 20.10 -5.12 25.99
CA ARG A 91 20.95 -5.15 24.78
C ARG A 91 20.29 -4.60 23.53
N SER A 92 19.10 -4.01 23.61
CA SER A 92 18.47 -3.26 22.51
C SER A 92 19.30 -2.03 22.12
N GLU A 93 20.10 -1.48 23.03
CA GLU A 93 21.02 -0.36 22.79
C GLU A 93 22.13 -0.66 21.77
N ASN A 94 22.25 -1.93 21.34
CA ASN A 94 23.17 -2.33 20.27
C ASN A 94 22.51 -2.32 18.87
N LEU A 95 21.20 -2.05 18.77
CA LEU A 95 20.55 -1.81 17.47
C LEU A 95 21.10 -0.52 16.86
N PRO A 96 21.06 -0.37 15.52
CA PRO A 96 21.51 0.86 14.87
C PRO A 96 20.73 2.09 15.35
N ASP A 97 21.38 3.26 15.34
CA ASP A 97 20.76 4.54 15.71
C ASP A 97 19.49 4.81 14.88
N SER A 98 19.48 4.44 13.60
CA SER A 98 18.30 4.58 12.74
C SER A 98 17.06 3.84 13.26
N VAL A 99 17.24 2.76 14.02
CA VAL A 99 16.16 1.99 14.65
C VAL A 99 15.71 2.63 15.97
N ILE A 100 16.63 3.24 16.72
CA ILE A 100 16.36 3.73 18.09
C ILE A 100 15.97 5.22 18.12
N GLN A 101 16.38 6.02 17.13
CA GLN A 101 16.32 7.49 17.15
C GLN A 101 14.93 8.11 17.42
N ASN A 102 13.86 7.42 17.04
CA ASN A 102 12.48 7.91 17.19
C ASN A 102 11.78 7.38 18.45
N HIS A 103 12.48 6.60 19.28
CA HIS A 103 11.94 6.13 20.55
C HIS A 103 11.78 7.30 21.52
N THR A 104 10.57 7.50 22.03
CA THR A 104 10.24 8.66 22.87
C THR A 104 10.34 8.38 24.37
N GLU A 105 10.66 7.15 24.78
CA GLU A 105 10.61 6.62 26.17
C GLU A 105 9.25 6.79 26.87
N ASN A 106 8.24 7.33 26.17
CA ASN A 106 6.89 7.47 26.65
C ASN A 106 6.09 6.19 26.37
N ASN A 107 4.96 6.05 27.06
CA ASN A 107 3.99 4.99 26.73
C ASN A 107 3.18 5.37 25.49
N ASP A 108 3.84 5.37 24.33
CA ASP A 108 3.25 5.62 23.02
C ASP A 108 3.49 4.45 22.04
N ASP A 109 3.15 4.67 20.77
CA ASP A 109 3.26 3.64 19.74
C ASP A 109 4.69 3.47 19.20
N SER A 110 5.68 4.29 19.60
CA SER A 110 7.03 4.27 19.03
C SER A 110 7.73 2.91 19.17
N ASN A 111 7.40 2.11 20.21
CA ASN A 111 8.04 0.85 20.55
C ASN A 111 7.11 -0.38 20.50
N ILE A 112 6.11 -0.40 19.61
CA ILE A 112 5.16 -1.53 19.54
C ILE A 112 5.53 -2.61 18.52
N ASP A 113 6.37 -2.29 17.53
CA ASP A 113 6.70 -3.21 16.43
C ASP A 113 7.68 -4.30 16.81
N ARG A 114 7.46 -5.54 16.36
CA ARG A 114 8.35 -6.68 16.56
C ARG A 114 8.60 -7.46 15.29
N ILE A 115 9.77 -8.09 15.24
CA ILE A 115 10.09 -9.18 14.31
C ILE A 115 10.20 -10.46 15.12
N ILE A 116 9.46 -11.50 14.72
CA ILE A 116 9.56 -12.84 15.29
C ILE A 116 10.10 -13.78 14.22
N ILE A 117 11.13 -14.55 14.57
CA ILE A 117 11.78 -15.49 13.66
C ILE A 117 11.72 -16.90 14.20
N SER A 118 11.51 -17.88 13.33
CA SER A 118 11.70 -19.29 13.64
C SER A 118 13.01 -19.81 13.06
N LEU A 119 13.66 -20.71 13.78
CA LEU A 119 14.95 -21.28 13.39
C LEU A 119 14.86 -22.79 13.22
N GLN A 120 15.28 -23.30 12.06
CA GLN A 120 15.43 -24.74 11.82
C GLN A 120 16.68 -25.30 12.53
N SER A 121 17.74 -24.50 12.60
CA SER A 121 19.00 -24.81 13.30
C SER A 121 19.57 -23.53 13.92
N ASP A 122 20.79 -23.55 14.47
CA ASP A 122 21.34 -22.40 15.21
C ASP A 122 21.29 -21.05 14.49
N ARG A 123 21.29 -21.04 13.15
CA ARG A 123 21.29 -19.81 12.35
C ARG A 123 20.40 -19.88 11.10
N VAL A 124 19.88 -21.04 10.72
CA VAL A 124 19.03 -21.18 9.52
C VAL A 124 17.61 -20.76 9.84
N LEU A 125 17.10 -19.75 9.14
CA LEU A 125 15.76 -19.21 9.29
C LEU A 125 14.74 -20.10 8.59
N ASP A 126 13.70 -20.50 9.32
CA ASP A 126 12.53 -21.19 8.77
C ASP A 126 11.45 -20.18 8.36
N ARG A 127 11.06 -19.29 9.29
CA ARG A 127 9.99 -18.31 9.08
C ARG A 127 10.33 -16.98 9.72
N ILE A 128 9.80 -15.91 9.14
CA ILE A 128 9.95 -14.54 9.62
C ILE A 128 8.54 -13.96 9.70
N TYR A 129 8.26 -13.26 10.78
CA TYR A 129 6.99 -12.60 11.05
C TYR A 129 7.25 -11.19 11.51
N VAL A 130 6.34 -10.30 11.16
CA VAL A 130 6.25 -8.95 11.71
C VAL A 130 4.93 -8.83 12.46
N THR A 131 4.94 -8.13 13.60
CA THR A 131 3.75 -7.94 14.43
C THR A 131 3.84 -6.63 15.20
N GLN A 132 2.75 -6.26 15.87
CA GLN A 132 2.71 -5.15 16.80
C GLN A 132 2.12 -5.57 18.14
N HIS A 133 2.60 -4.97 19.21
CA HIS A 133 2.04 -5.09 20.54
C HIS A 133 0.78 -4.22 20.67
N ASP A 134 -0.30 -4.80 21.19
CA ASP A 134 -1.53 -4.10 21.55
C ASP A 134 -1.48 -3.71 23.03
N HIS A 135 -1.34 -2.42 23.31
CA HIS A 135 -1.29 -1.87 24.67
C HIS A 135 -2.56 -2.15 25.49
N HIS A 136 -3.72 -2.31 24.86
CA HIS A 136 -4.98 -2.57 25.54
C HIS A 136 -5.12 -4.04 25.95
N ARG A 137 -4.59 -4.95 25.13
CA ARG A 137 -4.61 -6.40 25.41
C ARG A 137 -3.42 -6.87 26.23
N GLY A 138 -2.30 -6.14 26.20
CA GLY A 138 -1.04 -6.61 26.77
C GLY A 138 -0.46 -7.81 26.01
N ALA A 139 -0.82 -7.96 24.73
CA ALA A 139 -0.47 -9.09 23.87
C ALA A 139 -0.22 -8.60 22.43
N PHE A 140 0.31 -9.49 21.58
CA PHE A 140 0.46 -9.20 20.15
C PHE A 140 -0.88 -9.23 19.41
N ASP A 141 -1.03 -8.35 18.42
CA ASP A 141 -2.25 -8.27 17.60
C ASP A 141 -2.23 -9.30 16.46
N PRO A 142 -3.09 -10.34 16.48
CA PRO A 142 -3.11 -11.37 15.44
C PRO A 142 -3.57 -10.84 14.08
N GLN A 143 -4.38 -9.78 14.04
CA GLN A 143 -4.84 -9.14 12.79
C GLN A 143 -3.75 -8.28 12.15
N ARG A 144 -2.76 -7.85 12.94
CA ARG A 144 -1.59 -7.09 12.52
C ARG A 144 -0.31 -7.91 12.55
N THR A 145 -0.46 -9.23 12.45
CA THR A 145 0.66 -10.17 12.35
C THR A 145 0.73 -10.77 10.97
N TYR A 146 1.89 -10.66 10.35
CA TYR A 146 2.11 -11.07 8.97
C TYR A 146 3.37 -11.91 8.86
N ARG A 147 3.34 -12.92 8.00
CA ARG A 147 4.53 -13.66 7.60
C ARG A 147 5.27 -12.87 6.53
N ILE A 148 6.58 -12.78 6.61
CA ILE A 148 7.43 -12.18 5.57
C ILE A 148 8.02 -13.28 4.70
N SER A 149 7.86 -13.15 3.38
CA SER A 149 8.47 -14.09 2.44
C SER A 149 9.98 -13.91 2.31
N LYS A 150 10.67 -14.98 1.91
CA LYS A 150 12.10 -14.93 1.53
C LYS A 150 12.36 -13.92 0.39
N GLY A 151 11.43 -13.83 -0.56
CA GLY A 151 11.52 -12.89 -1.68
C GLY A 151 11.53 -11.44 -1.18
N LEU A 152 10.61 -11.10 -0.28
CA LEU A 152 10.53 -9.76 0.30
C LEU A 152 11.80 -9.38 1.08
N ILE A 153 12.36 -10.30 1.90
CA ILE A 153 13.66 -10.07 2.55
C ILE A 153 14.76 -9.77 1.54
N SER A 154 14.79 -10.51 0.42
CA SER A 154 15.77 -10.28 -0.65
C SER A 154 15.58 -8.92 -1.33
N ILE A 155 14.34 -8.43 -1.48
CA ILE A 155 14.06 -7.11 -2.02
C ILE A 155 14.57 -6.04 -1.06
N ILE A 156 14.13 -6.07 0.21
CA ILE A 156 14.49 -5.07 1.22
C ILE A 156 16.00 -4.98 1.40
N ARG A 157 16.69 -6.13 1.40
CA ARG A 157 18.15 -6.19 1.52
C ARG A 157 18.88 -5.38 0.46
N ASN A 158 18.32 -5.24 -0.75
CA ASN A 158 18.94 -4.54 -1.87
C ASN A 158 18.56 -3.06 -1.95
N LEU A 159 17.72 -2.57 -1.03
CA LEU A 159 17.33 -1.16 -0.95
C LEU A 159 18.14 -0.46 0.13
N ASP A 160 18.57 0.76 -0.15
CA ASP A 160 19.07 1.65 0.90
C ASP A 160 17.92 2.08 1.82
N LEU A 161 18.24 2.51 3.05
CA LEU A 161 17.22 2.81 4.06
C LEU A 161 16.21 3.87 3.57
N ASP A 162 16.70 4.96 2.98
CA ASP A 162 15.84 6.04 2.50
C ASP A 162 14.89 5.57 1.39
N GLU A 163 15.41 4.77 0.44
CA GLU A 163 14.61 4.19 -0.64
C GLU A 163 13.52 3.26 -0.09
N PHE A 164 13.87 2.42 0.89
CA PHE A 164 12.91 1.54 1.54
C PHE A 164 11.81 2.30 2.29
N LEU A 165 12.18 3.35 3.04
CA LEU A 165 11.22 4.17 3.79
C LEU A 165 10.30 4.98 2.87
N GLU A 166 10.82 5.45 1.73
CA GLU A 166 10.03 6.12 0.70
C GLU A 166 9.01 5.15 0.08
N GLN A 167 9.46 3.98 -0.39
CA GLN A 167 8.57 3.01 -1.03
C GLN A 167 7.51 2.44 -0.08
N THR A 168 7.81 2.33 1.22
CA THR A 168 6.85 1.89 2.24
C THR A 168 5.92 3.00 2.74
N GLY A 169 6.15 4.25 2.30
CA GLY A 169 5.35 5.41 2.66
C GLY A 169 5.50 5.82 4.12
N TYR A 170 6.69 5.67 4.70
CA TYR A 170 6.96 5.97 6.12
C TYR A 170 6.81 7.47 6.46
N PHE A 171 7.27 8.35 5.57
CA PHE A 171 7.27 9.80 5.76
C PHE A 171 5.96 10.49 5.35
N LEU A 172 4.99 9.73 4.88
CA LEU A 172 3.72 10.28 4.40
C LEU A 172 2.77 10.46 5.59
N PRO A 173 2.18 11.66 5.79
CA PRO A 173 1.05 11.82 6.70
C PRO A 173 -0.06 10.92 6.17
N CYS A 174 -0.40 9.87 6.90
CA CYS A 174 -1.37 8.86 6.50
C CYS A 174 -2.75 9.51 6.26
N PRO A 175 -3.27 9.63 5.02
CA PRO A 175 -4.71 9.59 4.81
C PRO A 175 -5.16 8.12 4.95
N ALA A 176 -6.46 7.87 5.14
CA ALA A 176 -6.99 6.51 5.14
C ALA A 176 -6.40 5.69 3.96
N SER A 177 -5.91 4.47 4.25
CA SER A 177 -5.35 3.56 3.24
C SER A 177 -6.26 3.50 2.01
N ILE A 178 -5.82 4.08 0.88
CA ILE A 178 -6.54 3.96 -0.39
C ILE A 178 -6.33 2.54 -0.90
N ASP A 179 -7.40 1.77 -0.98
CA ASP A 179 -7.37 0.40 -1.48
C ASP A 179 -6.92 0.35 -2.94
N THR A 180 -6.14 -0.68 -3.29
CA THR A 180 -5.62 -0.86 -4.66
C THR A 180 -6.41 -1.94 -5.40
N LEU A 181 -6.99 -1.57 -6.54
CA LEU A 181 -7.65 -2.49 -7.46
C LEU A 181 -6.58 -3.11 -8.36
N ASN A 182 -6.37 -4.41 -8.16
CA ASN A 182 -5.33 -5.19 -8.85
C ASN A 182 -5.90 -6.15 -9.90
N GLU A 183 -7.18 -6.51 -9.77
CA GLU A 183 -7.84 -7.55 -10.56
C GLU A 183 -9.27 -7.13 -10.90
N MET A 184 -9.83 -7.75 -11.94
CA MET A 184 -11.19 -7.45 -12.43
C MET A 184 -12.27 -7.57 -11.35
N ARG A 185 -12.19 -8.60 -10.48
CA ARG A 185 -13.10 -8.75 -9.35
C ARG A 185 -13.06 -7.58 -8.35
N HIS A 186 -11.91 -6.91 -8.20
CA HIS A 186 -11.79 -5.73 -7.33
C HIS A 186 -12.45 -4.52 -8.00
N LEU A 187 -12.27 -4.35 -9.32
CA LEU A 187 -12.95 -3.33 -10.10
C LEU A 187 -14.47 -3.50 -10.04
N GLN A 188 -14.97 -4.71 -10.27
CA GLN A 188 -16.38 -5.05 -10.12
C GLN A 188 -16.91 -4.72 -8.71
N SER A 189 -16.20 -5.18 -7.68
CA SER A 189 -16.61 -4.99 -6.27
C SER A 189 -16.56 -3.53 -5.81
N SER A 190 -15.73 -2.68 -6.45
CA SER A 190 -15.65 -1.25 -6.16
C SER A 190 -16.93 -0.48 -6.55
N GLY A 191 -17.67 -0.98 -7.54
CA GLY A 191 -18.81 -0.30 -8.15
C GLY A 191 -18.44 0.94 -8.98
N PHE A 192 -17.16 1.10 -9.35
CA PHE A 192 -16.72 2.22 -10.18
C PHE A 192 -17.38 2.17 -11.56
N GLY A 193 -17.99 3.29 -11.97
CA GLY A 193 -18.71 3.37 -13.25
C GLY A 193 -20.00 2.55 -13.33
N THR A 194 -20.48 1.98 -12.22
CA THR A 194 -21.76 1.24 -12.16
C THR A 194 -22.71 1.82 -11.09
N PRO A 195 -24.03 1.68 -11.27
CA PRO A 195 -24.72 1.17 -12.46
C PRO A 195 -24.81 2.20 -13.60
N ARG A 196 -25.29 1.79 -14.77
CA ARG A 196 -25.68 2.72 -15.85
C ARG A 196 -26.65 3.79 -15.27
N PRO A 197 -26.54 5.06 -15.67
CA PRO A 197 -25.86 5.62 -16.86
C PRO A 197 -24.43 6.12 -16.62
N ARG A 198 -23.77 5.70 -15.54
CA ARG A 198 -22.39 6.09 -15.23
C ARG A 198 -21.42 5.74 -16.35
N HIS A 199 -20.46 6.63 -16.60
CA HIS A 199 -19.54 6.52 -17.73
C HIS A 199 -18.13 6.05 -17.32
N GLY A 200 -17.87 5.84 -16.02
CA GLY A 200 -16.54 5.52 -15.49
C GLY A 200 -15.85 4.34 -16.16
N LEU A 201 -16.57 3.25 -16.45
CA LEU A 201 -15.98 2.09 -17.14
C LEU A 201 -15.60 2.39 -18.59
N HIS A 202 -16.40 3.18 -19.30
CA HIS A 202 -16.10 3.62 -20.67
C HIS A 202 -14.87 4.54 -20.67
N LEU A 203 -14.79 5.44 -19.68
CA LEU A 203 -13.65 6.33 -19.47
C LEU A 203 -12.37 5.54 -19.14
N LEU A 204 -12.45 4.52 -18.28
CA LEU A 204 -11.32 3.69 -17.89
C LEU A 204 -10.83 2.82 -19.06
N HIS A 205 -11.74 2.28 -19.87
CA HIS A 205 -11.41 1.59 -21.10
C HIS A 205 -10.62 2.50 -22.05
N TRP A 206 -11.15 3.69 -22.36
CA TRP A 206 -10.46 4.69 -23.18
C TRP A 206 -9.07 5.02 -22.62
N PHE A 207 -9.01 5.29 -21.32
CA PHE A 207 -7.77 5.67 -20.65
C PHE A 207 -6.70 4.58 -20.78
N ALA A 208 -7.09 3.32 -20.52
CA ALA A 208 -6.20 2.18 -20.60
C ALA A 208 -5.74 1.89 -22.04
N HIS A 209 -6.63 1.94 -23.02
CA HIS A 209 -6.36 1.59 -24.42
C HIS A 209 -5.65 2.68 -25.21
N GLU A 210 -6.15 3.91 -25.12
CA GLU A 210 -5.76 5.00 -26.01
C GLU A 210 -4.82 6.02 -25.35
N TYR A 211 -4.98 6.27 -24.05
CA TYR A 211 -4.24 7.34 -23.39
C TYR A 211 -2.94 6.87 -22.71
N VAL A 212 -2.92 5.65 -22.17
CA VAL A 212 -1.72 5.04 -21.58
C VAL A 212 -0.98 4.21 -22.64
N LYS A 213 0.35 4.12 -22.53
CA LYS A 213 1.22 3.21 -23.28
C LYS A 213 2.31 2.68 -22.33
N PHE A 214 2.92 1.57 -22.72
CA PHE A 214 4.12 1.05 -22.05
C PHE A 214 5.34 1.36 -22.89
N ASN A 215 6.36 1.95 -22.29
CA ASN A 215 7.63 2.20 -22.98
C ASN A 215 8.52 0.94 -22.96
N LYS A 216 9.74 1.03 -23.53
CA LYS A 216 10.68 -0.11 -23.61
C LYS A 216 11.17 -0.61 -22.25
N LYS A 217 11.03 0.18 -21.19
CA LYS A 217 11.36 -0.17 -19.80
C LYS A 217 10.14 -0.67 -19.03
N ASP A 218 9.02 -0.89 -19.72
CA ASP A 218 7.75 -1.30 -19.13
C ASP A 218 7.19 -0.25 -18.13
N GLU A 219 7.56 1.02 -18.29
CA GLU A 219 6.96 2.13 -17.54
C GLU A 219 5.67 2.57 -18.22
N MET A 220 4.65 2.93 -17.43
CA MET A 220 3.43 3.56 -17.95
C MET A 220 3.74 5.00 -18.37
N VAL A 221 3.45 5.33 -19.62
CA VAL A 221 3.59 6.67 -20.16
C VAL A 221 2.30 7.13 -20.80
N THR A 222 1.98 8.41 -20.68
CA THR A 222 0.82 8.99 -21.34
C THR A 222 1.13 9.31 -22.81
N VAL A 223 0.14 9.22 -23.68
CA VAL A 223 0.27 9.59 -25.10
C VAL A 223 0.47 11.10 -25.28
N ARG A 224 0.00 11.90 -24.31
CA ARG A 224 0.15 13.35 -24.28
C ARG A 224 0.28 13.83 -22.84
N SER A 225 0.98 14.93 -22.62
CA SER A 225 1.06 15.57 -21.30
C SER A 225 -0.31 16.13 -20.89
N PRO A 226 -0.85 15.81 -19.70
CA PRO A 226 -2.14 16.34 -19.22
C PRO A 226 -2.09 17.85 -18.98
N LYS A 227 -0.88 18.45 -18.87
CA LYS A 227 -0.70 19.91 -18.82
C LYS A 227 -1.26 20.63 -20.05
N LYS A 228 -1.39 19.92 -21.17
CA LYS A 228 -1.98 20.45 -22.41
C LYS A 228 -3.51 20.53 -22.37
N LYS A 229 -4.15 20.06 -21.29
CA LYS A 229 -5.60 20.08 -21.07
C LYS A 229 -6.43 19.43 -22.17
N ALA A 230 -5.84 18.48 -22.90
CA ALA A 230 -6.58 17.69 -23.89
C ALA A 230 -7.57 16.77 -23.16
N PHE A 231 -8.67 16.37 -23.82
CA PHE A 231 -9.66 15.42 -23.28
C PHE A 231 -10.34 15.85 -21.98
N GLY A 232 -10.25 17.14 -21.60
CA GLY A 232 -10.78 17.64 -20.33
C GLY A 232 -9.81 17.50 -19.15
N PHE A 233 -8.54 17.10 -19.38
CA PHE A 233 -7.55 17.06 -18.32
C PHE A 233 -7.35 18.45 -17.69
N HIS A 234 -7.31 18.50 -16.37
CA HIS A 234 -6.93 19.70 -15.65
C HIS A 234 -6.18 19.33 -14.38
N ARG A 235 -5.46 20.30 -13.80
CA ARG A 235 -4.70 20.05 -12.58
C ARG A 235 -5.67 19.79 -11.44
N PHE A 236 -5.50 18.65 -10.79
CA PHE A 236 -6.22 18.30 -9.58
C PHE A 236 -5.53 18.99 -8.41
N PHE A 237 -6.32 19.71 -7.62
CA PHE A 237 -5.88 20.29 -6.36
C PHE A 237 -6.70 19.63 -5.27
N ASP A 238 -6.00 18.92 -4.40
CA ASP A 238 -6.59 18.33 -3.22
C ASP A 238 -6.83 19.49 -2.23
N TYR A 239 -8.05 20.03 -2.22
CA TYR A 239 -8.38 21.12 -1.32
C TYR A 239 -8.58 20.55 0.08
N ILE A 240 -7.65 20.90 0.98
CA ILE A 240 -7.76 20.56 2.39
C ILE A 240 -8.91 21.38 2.98
N GLU A 241 -10.08 20.77 3.14
CA GLU A 241 -11.13 21.37 3.95
C GLU A 241 -10.86 21.11 5.44
N GLU A 242 -10.62 22.18 6.19
CA GLU A 242 -10.54 22.15 7.65
C GLU A 242 -11.96 22.18 8.24
N HIS A 243 -12.61 21.02 8.32
CA HIS A 243 -13.70 20.83 9.27
C HIS A 243 -13.16 20.02 10.46
N ASP A 244 -13.33 20.56 11.67
CA ASP A 244 -12.96 19.95 12.95
C ASP A 244 -11.45 19.64 13.17
N GLY A 245 -10.55 20.32 12.45
CA GLY A 245 -9.10 20.21 12.65
C GLY A 245 -8.47 18.93 12.08
N GLN A 246 -9.20 18.16 11.28
CA GLN A 246 -8.65 17.05 10.50
C GLN A 246 -8.36 17.49 9.06
N ARG A 247 -7.15 17.22 8.58
CA ARG A 247 -6.78 17.43 7.18
C ARG A 247 -7.36 16.29 6.35
N ASN A 248 -8.48 16.54 5.67
CA ASN A 248 -9.09 15.55 4.78
C ASN A 248 -8.48 15.67 3.39
N GLN A 249 -7.26 15.13 3.24
CA GLN A 249 -6.61 15.01 1.95
C GLN A 249 -7.11 13.74 1.24
N LEU A 250 -7.65 13.86 0.01
CA LEU A 250 -8.19 12.73 -0.76
C LEU A 250 -7.08 11.76 -1.21
N LEU A 251 -5.97 12.29 -1.72
CA LEU A 251 -4.85 11.54 -2.29
C LEU A 251 -3.56 11.86 -1.55
N PRO A 252 -2.65 10.88 -1.35
CA PRO A 252 -1.45 11.12 -0.56
C PRO A 252 -0.56 12.21 -1.18
N ASP A 253 0.01 13.09 -0.34
CA ASP A 253 1.01 14.05 -0.80
C ASP A 253 2.29 13.29 -1.18
N GLN A 254 2.64 13.25 -2.47
CA GLN A 254 3.85 12.59 -2.97
C GLN A 254 4.87 13.59 -3.52
N GLY A 255 4.66 14.91 -3.33
CA GLY A 255 5.45 15.94 -3.99
C GLY A 255 5.31 15.97 -5.52
N LEU A 256 4.39 15.18 -6.09
CA LEU A 256 4.10 15.10 -7.52
C LEU A 256 2.77 15.78 -7.87
N PRO A 257 2.64 16.35 -9.09
CA PRO A 257 1.39 16.96 -9.53
C PRO A 257 0.35 15.91 -9.94
N TYR A 258 -0.88 16.11 -9.47
CA TYR A 258 -2.05 15.33 -9.89
C TYR A 258 -2.84 16.03 -11.00
N TYR A 259 -3.45 15.24 -11.89
CA TYR A 259 -4.35 15.71 -12.94
C TYR A 259 -5.60 14.84 -12.99
N GLU A 260 -6.75 15.47 -13.18
CA GLU A 260 -8.06 14.81 -13.25
C GLU A 260 -8.58 14.80 -14.69
N VAL A 261 -9.27 13.73 -15.07
CA VAL A 261 -10.11 13.63 -16.26
C VAL A 261 -11.41 12.89 -15.94
N GLY A 262 -12.44 13.12 -16.75
CA GLY A 262 -13.74 12.44 -16.64
C GLY A 262 -14.90 13.38 -16.41
N ASN A 263 -14.67 14.64 -16.04
CA ASN A 263 -15.74 15.64 -16.05
C ASN A 263 -16.13 15.96 -17.50
N LEU A 264 -17.25 15.41 -17.97
CA LEU A 264 -17.77 15.62 -19.31
C LEU A 264 -18.22 17.07 -19.59
N ASN A 265 -18.33 17.90 -18.56
CA ASN A 265 -18.59 19.35 -18.70
C ASN A 265 -17.30 20.20 -18.73
N ALA A 266 -16.12 19.60 -18.52
CA ALA A 266 -14.87 20.33 -18.52
C ALA A 266 -14.44 20.75 -19.94
N PRO A 267 -13.83 21.94 -20.12
CA PRO A 267 -13.31 22.34 -21.43
C PRO A 267 -12.32 21.32 -21.99
N GLY A 268 -12.54 20.88 -23.24
CA GLY A 268 -11.71 19.87 -23.90
C GLY A 268 -12.26 18.44 -23.80
N SER A 269 -13.30 18.20 -22.98
CA SER A 269 -13.96 16.90 -22.85
C SER A 269 -14.63 16.43 -24.15
N GLU A 270 -14.99 17.36 -25.04
CA GLU A 270 -15.58 17.07 -26.35
C GLU A 270 -14.63 16.29 -27.29
N ASN A 271 -13.35 16.20 -26.92
CA ASN A 271 -12.35 15.40 -27.64
C ASN A 271 -12.28 13.94 -27.15
N LEU A 272 -13.01 13.56 -26.09
CA LEU A 272 -13.15 12.16 -25.69
C LEU A 272 -13.96 11.40 -26.76
N PRO A 273 -13.71 10.09 -26.96
CA PRO A 273 -14.52 9.29 -27.87
C PRO A 273 -16.01 9.32 -27.50
N HIS A 274 -16.88 9.29 -28.51
CA HIS A 274 -18.34 9.37 -28.31
C HIS A 274 -18.87 8.33 -27.31
N TYR A 275 -18.35 7.09 -27.34
CA TYR A 275 -18.77 6.03 -26.44
C TYR A 275 -18.49 6.34 -24.95
N VAL A 276 -17.56 7.25 -24.65
CA VAL A 276 -17.30 7.70 -23.27
C VAL A 276 -18.38 8.66 -22.79
N SER A 277 -19.02 9.40 -23.70
CA SER A 277 -20.00 10.44 -23.38
C SER A 277 -21.44 10.10 -23.77
N GLU A 278 -21.70 8.96 -24.41
CA GLU A 278 -22.99 8.67 -25.05
C GLU A 278 -24.17 8.61 -24.09
N ASN A 279 -23.92 8.21 -22.83
CA ASN A 279 -24.93 8.11 -21.78
C ASN A 279 -25.05 9.39 -20.93
N HIS A 280 -24.29 10.43 -21.26
CA HIS A 280 -24.33 11.71 -20.56
C HIS A 280 -25.66 12.42 -20.80
N THR A 281 -26.37 12.72 -19.72
CA THR A 281 -27.71 13.32 -19.82
C THR A 281 -27.70 14.84 -19.91
N GLY A 282 -26.56 15.49 -19.62
CA GLY A 282 -26.45 16.94 -19.47
C GLY A 282 -27.17 17.49 -18.22
N HIS A 283 -27.72 16.63 -17.37
CA HIS A 283 -28.34 16.99 -16.11
C HIS A 283 -27.40 16.70 -14.94
N ASN A 284 -27.66 17.34 -13.79
CA ASN A 284 -26.92 17.07 -12.57
C ASN A 284 -27.37 15.72 -11.97
N ASN A 285 -26.85 14.62 -12.51
CA ASN A 285 -27.15 13.26 -12.10
C ASN A 285 -25.88 12.39 -12.13
N ASP A 286 -26.03 11.10 -11.88
CA ASP A 286 -24.90 10.19 -11.74
C ASP A 286 -24.17 9.89 -13.07
N SER A 287 -24.66 10.34 -14.23
CA SER A 287 -24.03 10.05 -15.53
C SER A 287 -22.65 10.69 -15.73
N ASN A 288 -22.25 11.64 -14.88
CA ASN A 288 -21.00 12.41 -15.01
C ASN A 288 -20.24 12.56 -13.68
N ILE A 289 -20.31 11.55 -12.80
CA ILE A 289 -19.64 11.59 -11.49
C ILE A 289 -18.27 10.91 -11.46
N ASP A 290 -17.97 10.04 -12.42
CA ASP A 290 -16.74 9.23 -12.39
C ASP A 290 -15.51 10.04 -12.82
N ARG A 291 -14.40 9.89 -12.10
CA ARG A 291 -13.11 10.50 -12.45
C ARG A 291 -11.97 9.51 -12.45
N ILE A 292 -10.99 9.80 -13.29
CA ILE A 292 -9.64 9.25 -13.21
C ILE A 292 -8.70 10.37 -12.81
N ILE A 293 -7.93 10.16 -11.75
CA ILE A 293 -6.88 11.07 -11.30
C ILE A 293 -5.52 10.40 -11.49
N ILE A 294 -4.57 11.10 -12.11
CA ILE A 294 -3.23 10.58 -12.38
C ILE A 294 -2.16 11.42 -11.71
N SER A 295 -1.18 10.76 -11.08
CA SER A 295 0.11 11.34 -10.68
C SER A 295 1.11 11.18 -11.81
N ILE A 296 1.92 12.20 -12.04
CA ILE A 296 2.93 12.20 -13.10
C ILE A 296 4.30 12.56 -12.52
N GLN A 297 5.28 11.67 -12.72
CA GLN A 297 6.67 11.85 -12.27
C GLN A 297 7.45 12.85 -13.15
N SER A 298 7.24 12.78 -14.46
CA SER A 298 7.82 13.69 -15.46
C SER A 298 6.86 13.84 -16.63
N ASP A 299 7.06 14.76 -17.59
CA ASP A 299 6.01 15.24 -18.51
C ASP A 299 5.08 14.20 -19.17
N LEU A 300 5.54 12.95 -19.36
CA LEU A 300 4.75 11.83 -19.85
C LEU A 300 4.77 10.58 -18.94
N VAL A 301 5.66 10.48 -17.95
CA VAL A 301 5.81 9.26 -17.14
C VAL A 301 4.76 9.25 -16.03
N LEU A 302 3.89 8.26 -16.08
CA LEU A 302 2.80 8.08 -15.14
C LEU A 302 3.31 7.36 -13.89
N ASP A 303 3.02 7.92 -12.72
CA ASP A 303 3.39 7.35 -11.42
C ASP A 303 2.23 6.54 -10.82
N ARG A 304 1.06 7.15 -10.65
CA ARG A 304 -0.11 6.51 -10.05
C ARG A 304 -1.40 6.85 -10.77
N ILE A 305 -2.35 5.93 -10.72
CA ILE A 305 -3.69 6.07 -11.27
C ILE A 305 -4.67 5.85 -10.14
N TYR A 306 -5.65 6.73 -10.04
CA TYR A 306 -6.75 6.63 -9.11
C TYR A 306 -8.06 6.74 -9.87
N VAL A 307 -9.06 6.02 -9.38
CA VAL A 307 -10.46 6.21 -9.78
C VAL A 307 -11.24 6.71 -8.58
N THR A 308 -12.18 7.62 -8.82
CA THR A 308 -13.03 8.17 -7.77
C THR A 308 -14.38 8.60 -8.34
N GLN A 309 -15.30 9.01 -7.47
CA GLN A 309 -16.58 9.58 -7.85
C GLN A 309 -16.82 10.91 -7.13
N HIS A 310 -17.49 11.82 -7.82
CA HIS A 310 -17.96 13.08 -7.28
C HIS A 310 -19.29 12.88 -6.52
N ASP A 311 -19.38 13.38 -5.30
CA ASP A 311 -20.61 13.42 -4.51
C ASP A 311 -21.28 14.79 -4.68
N HIS A 312 -22.40 14.82 -5.42
CA HIS A 312 -23.20 16.02 -5.67
C HIS A 312 -23.76 16.67 -4.40
N HIS A 313 -23.89 15.91 -3.30
CA HIS A 313 -24.40 16.45 -2.03
C HIS A 313 -23.32 17.18 -1.23
N ARG A 314 -22.06 16.78 -1.41
CA ARG A 314 -20.91 17.35 -0.70
C ARG A 314 -20.10 18.34 -1.53
N ASP A 315 -20.35 18.40 -2.84
CA ASP A 315 -19.54 19.14 -3.81
C ASP A 315 -18.05 18.75 -3.70
N ALA A 316 -17.80 17.46 -3.46
CA ALA A 316 -16.49 16.90 -3.16
C ALA A 316 -16.35 15.48 -3.69
N PHE A 317 -15.12 14.98 -3.79
CA PHE A 317 -14.86 13.58 -4.10
C PHE A 317 -15.12 12.68 -2.89
N ASP A 318 -15.59 11.46 -3.15
CA ASP A 318 -15.88 10.48 -2.10
C ASP A 318 -14.61 9.67 -1.74
N PRO A 319 -14.00 9.87 -0.56
CA PRO A 319 -12.80 9.15 -0.17
C PRO A 319 -13.03 7.65 0.01
N GLN A 320 -14.26 7.23 0.36
CA GLN A 320 -14.60 5.80 0.53
C GLN A 320 -14.79 5.09 -0.82
N ARG A 321 -14.93 5.85 -1.89
CA ARG A 321 -15.06 5.37 -3.27
C ARG A 321 -13.88 5.81 -4.14
N THR A 322 -12.75 6.09 -3.49
CA THR A 322 -11.48 6.40 -4.14
C THR A 322 -10.56 5.21 -4.03
N TYR A 323 -10.03 4.76 -5.16
CA TYR A 323 -9.18 3.57 -5.24
C TYR A 323 -7.98 3.82 -6.14
N ARG A 324 -6.84 3.21 -5.81
CA ARG A 324 -5.67 3.16 -6.69
C ARG A 324 -5.87 2.05 -7.73
N ILE A 325 -5.61 2.32 -9.00
CA ILE A 325 -5.57 1.29 -10.04
C ILE A 325 -4.13 0.83 -10.22
N SER A 326 -3.89 -0.48 -10.19
CA SER A 326 -2.56 -1.02 -10.40
C SER A 326 -2.18 -1.06 -11.89
N LYS A 327 -0.87 -1.07 -12.16
CA LYS A 327 -0.32 -1.31 -13.50
C LYS A 327 -0.81 -2.63 -14.09
N GLY A 328 -0.95 -3.67 -13.25
CA GLY A 328 -1.47 -4.97 -13.63
C GLY A 328 -2.90 -4.89 -14.13
N LEU A 329 -3.78 -4.19 -13.40
CA LEU A 329 -5.18 -4.02 -13.80
C LEU A 329 -5.30 -3.22 -15.11
N ILE A 330 -4.50 -2.16 -15.30
CA ILE A 330 -4.44 -1.47 -16.60
C ILE A 330 -4.04 -2.43 -17.74
N SER A 331 -3.07 -3.30 -17.49
CA SER A 331 -2.62 -4.28 -18.50
C SER A 331 -3.70 -5.31 -18.82
N ILE A 332 -4.51 -5.72 -17.83
CA ILE A 332 -5.66 -6.60 -18.04
C ILE A 332 -6.72 -5.90 -18.89
N ILE A 333 -7.16 -4.69 -18.50
CA ILE A 333 -8.20 -3.93 -19.20
C ILE A 333 -7.82 -3.67 -20.67
N ARG A 334 -6.53 -3.43 -20.95
CA ARG A 334 -6.04 -3.26 -22.33
C ARG A 334 -6.19 -4.48 -23.23
N ASN A 335 -6.32 -5.67 -22.66
CA ASN A 335 -6.50 -6.90 -23.42
C ASN A 335 -7.97 -7.28 -23.58
N LEU A 336 -8.88 -6.55 -22.94
CA LEU A 336 -10.32 -6.70 -23.07
C LEU A 336 -10.84 -5.66 -24.07
N ASP A 337 -11.83 -6.04 -24.87
CA ASP A 337 -12.66 -5.03 -25.53
C ASP A 337 -13.67 -4.40 -24.54
N LEU A 338 -14.41 -3.40 -25.02
CA LEU A 338 -15.35 -2.67 -24.17
C LEU A 338 -16.50 -3.56 -23.69
N ASP A 339 -17.00 -4.47 -24.53
CA ASP A 339 -18.13 -5.32 -24.18
C ASP A 339 -17.68 -6.35 -23.13
N GLU A 340 -16.50 -6.96 -23.29
CA GLU A 340 -15.89 -7.86 -22.32
C GLU A 340 -15.67 -7.17 -20.96
N LEU A 341 -15.16 -5.93 -20.96
CA LEU A 341 -14.98 -5.15 -19.72
C LEU A 341 -16.31 -4.93 -18.99
N LEU A 342 -17.37 -4.58 -19.73
CA LEU A 342 -18.68 -4.33 -19.15
C LEU A 342 -19.31 -5.61 -18.61
N GLU A 343 -19.20 -6.73 -19.32
CA GLU A 343 -19.70 -8.04 -18.86
C GLU A 343 -19.00 -8.50 -17.57
N GLU A 344 -17.69 -8.32 -17.44
CA GLU A 344 -16.96 -8.72 -16.23
C GLU A 344 -17.24 -7.82 -15.01
N THR A 345 -17.77 -6.61 -15.22
CA THR A 345 -17.98 -5.61 -14.15
C THR A 345 -19.44 -5.42 -13.74
N GLY A 346 -20.39 -6.06 -14.43
CA GLY A 346 -21.80 -6.15 -14.04
C GLY A 346 -22.70 -5.17 -14.79
#